data_AF-A0A7S8FI26-F1
#
_entry.id   AF-A0A7S8FI26-F1
#
_cell.length_a   1.000
_cell.length_b   1.000
_cell.length_c   1.000
_cell.angle_alpha   90.00
_cell.angle_beta   90.00
_cell.angle_gamma   90.00
#
_symmetry.space_group_name_H-M   'P 1'
#
loop_
_entity.id
_entity.type
_entity.pdbx_description
1 polymer ?
#
loop_
_entity_poly.entity_id
_entity_poly.type
_entity_poly.pdbx_seq_one_letter_code
_entity_poly.pdbx_strand_id
1 'polypeptide(L)'
;MNPDPLFEFRRLVSHRARHFQKQWEASKKLIERATLPLTLSRLHHALLDKDLPASVKEPLLRLFEREAPRCVQDLDGACLKSLTGLPPAKALRALSVFFELVPAPASRWPTTTLTSVDIEQVVRNMENPFDLLRSADVASLLDIGAGDLSFAEEVVGLYGPDLTQQNRELIVHCLDRLDPHSQLGGPLHPRPDRLRRLQQTPGLSFAFFGNQDMFELESLDEQDALASRYTIATCWAPATPTFAYEPTRLSRSLIDQELIRTRGAFRQTRFERERALEVAHGDRLLLFPPWKFEIVGPLALLGLLARRGSVCVMGSVDDQVFWELLAQLLDESRYRPQDESLNTVTVPKIFGDLYDALVGLPVGGSIDLSSLATLRRQYPPSGDGFSGAFRYIRIQRGATFHDSPASSTARKFSSMNEEVPPWMLTLVPA
;
A
#
# COMPACT_ATOMS: atom_id res chain seq x y z
N MET A 1 16.99 13.22 16.11
CA MET A 1 16.21 13.57 17.33
C MET A 1 15.01 12.64 17.38
N ASN A 2 14.81 11.91 18.47
CA ASN A 2 13.61 11.07 18.62
C ASN A 2 12.37 11.99 18.66
N PRO A 3 11.31 11.73 17.87
CA PRO A 3 10.10 12.53 17.91
C PRO A 3 9.45 12.43 19.30
N ASP A 4 8.92 13.54 19.80
CA ASP A 4 8.18 13.58 21.06
C ASP A 4 6.96 12.64 20.96
N PRO A 5 6.89 11.55 21.77
CA PRO A 5 5.81 10.58 21.68
C PRO A 5 4.41 11.20 21.87
N LEU A 6 4.31 12.27 22.66
CA LEU A 6 3.05 12.99 22.86
C LEU A 6 2.67 13.81 21.63
N PHE A 7 3.64 14.46 20.99
CA PHE A 7 3.40 15.20 19.76
C PHE A 7 2.88 14.27 18.64
N GLU A 8 3.52 13.11 18.47
CA GLU A 8 3.07 12.11 17.50
C GLU A 8 1.69 11.56 17.81
N PHE A 9 1.40 11.25 19.07
CA PHE A 9 0.07 10.80 19.47
C PHE A 9 -1.01 11.86 19.17
N ARG A 10 -0.77 13.14 19.49
CA ARG A 10 -1.70 14.23 19.15
C ARG A 10 -1.93 14.35 17.66
N ARG A 11 -0.86 14.21 16.87
CA ARG A 11 -0.90 14.24 15.41
C ARG A 11 -1.80 13.11 14.89
N LEU A 12 -1.60 11.88 15.35
CA LEU A 12 -2.37 10.71 14.95
C LEU A 12 -3.85 10.81 15.35
N VAL A 13 -4.16 11.20 16.59
CA VAL A 13 -5.54 11.36 17.07
C VAL A 13 -6.27 12.46 16.27
N SER A 14 -5.61 13.60 16.05
CA SER A 14 -6.18 14.70 15.27
C SER A 14 -6.34 14.34 13.80
N HIS A 15 -5.40 13.60 13.23
CA HIS A 15 -5.45 13.10 11.87
C HIS A 15 -6.66 12.16 11.72
N ARG A 16 -6.79 11.11 12.54
CA ARG A 16 -7.96 10.20 12.52
C ARG A 16 -9.29 10.92 12.68
N ALA A 17 -9.39 11.90 13.58
CA ALA A 17 -10.64 12.64 13.78
C ALA A 17 -11.05 13.51 12.57
N ARG A 18 -10.09 13.98 11.77
CA ARG A 18 -10.33 14.83 10.59
C ARG A 18 -10.58 14.03 9.31
N HIS A 19 -9.95 12.86 9.17
CA HIS A 19 -9.96 12.10 7.92
C HIS A 19 -11.09 11.05 7.86
N PHE A 20 -11.87 10.90 8.93
CA PHE A 20 -12.97 9.94 8.99
C PHE A 20 -14.26 10.66 9.38
N GLN A 21 -14.76 11.55 8.52
CA GLN A 21 -15.85 12.47 8.88
C GLN A 21 -17.14 11.73 9.28
N LYS A 22 -17.47 10.62 8.63
CA LYS A 22 -18.65 9.79 8.97
C LYS A 22 -18.55 9.20 10.38
N GLN A 23 -17.38 8.65 10.74
CA GLN A 23 -17.14 8.12 12.09
C GLN A 23 -17.08 9.24 13.11
N TRP A 24 -16.49 10.38 12.75
CA TRP A 24 -16.49 11.58 13.58
C TRP A 24 -17.92 12.00 13.89
N GLU A 25 -18.82 12.12 12.92
CA GLU A 25 -20.22 12.47 13.17
C GLU A 25 -20.92 11.43 14.05
N ALA A 26 -20.75 10.14 13.75
CA ALA A 26 -21.33 9.05 14.55
C ALA A 26 -20.80 9.01 16.00
N SER A 27 -19.56 9.44 16.26
CA SER A 27 -18.97 9.50 17.61
C SER A 27 -19.72 10.43 18.57
N LYS A 28 -20.55 11.36 18.06
CA LYS A 28 -21.35 12.27 18.91
C LYS A 28 -22.24 11.49 19.89
N LYS A 29 -22.81 10.37 19.45
CA LYS A 29 -23.67 9.51 20.28
C LYS A 29 -22.91 8.77 21.39
N LEU A 30 -21.59 8.62 21.26
CA LEU A 30 -20.77 7.89 22.23
C LEU A 30 -20.42 8.71 23.47
N ILE A 31 -20.55 10.03 23.41
CA ILE A 31 -20.27 10.93 24.54
C ILE A 31 -21.55 11.47 25.20
N GLU A 32 -22.72 10.94 24.82
CA GLU A 32 -23.98 11.26 25.45
C GLU A 32 -24.04 10.66 26.86
N ARG A 33 -24.78 11.32 27.77
CA ARG A 33 -24.81 10.95 29.20
C ARG A 33 -25.15 9.48 29.45
N ALA A 34 -26.03 8.90 28.64
CA ALA A 34 -26.48 7.52 28.77
C ALA A 34 -25.44 6.49 28.29
N THR A 35 -24.59 6.86 27.32
CA THR A 35 -23.63 5.96 26.67
C THR A 35 -22.20 6.16 27.17
N LEU A 36 -21.90 7.32 27.75
CA LEU A 36 -20.55 7.71 28.17
C LEU A 36 -19.87 6.68 29.10
N PRO A 37 -20.51 6.12 30.14
CA PRO A 37 -19.85 5.12 31.00
C PRO A 37 -19.40 3.88 30.22
N LEU A 38 -20.23 3.40 29.29
CA LEU A 38 -19.89 2.27 28.42
C LEU A 38 -18.75 2.64 27.45
N THR A 39 -18.79 3.84 26.88
CA THR A 39 -17.71 4.33 26.00
C THR A 39 -16.37 4.42 26.72
N LEU A 40 -16.35 4.93 27.96
CA LEU A 40 -15.12 5.01 28.76
C LEU A 40 -14.57 3.62 29.11
N SER A 41 -15.45 2.67 29.45
CA SER A 41 -15.05 1.28 29.66
C SER A 41 -14.45 0.65 28.39
N ARG A 42 -15.07 0.88 27.22
CA ARG A 42 -14.53 0.41 25.93
C ARG A 42 -13.21 1.06 25.56
N LEU A 43 -13.04 2.37 25.84
CA LEU A 43 -11.78 3.08 25.63
C LEU A 43 -10.68 2.55 26.54
N HIS A 44 -10.99 2.29 27.81
CA HIS A 44 -10.07 1.68 28.76
C HIS A 44 -9.60 0.29 28.28
N HIS A 45 -10.53 -0.56 27.82
CA HIS A 45 -10.17 -1.87 27.29
C HIS A 45 -9.30 -1.76 26.03
N ALA A 46 -9.69 -0.92 25.06
CA ALA A 46 -8.90 -0.69 23.85
C ALA A 46 -7.49 -0.14 24.14
N LEU A 47 -7.32 0.63 25.22
CA LEU A 47 -6.02 1.10 25.68
C LEU A 47 -5.13 -0.01 26.23
N LEU A 48 -5.69 -0.99 26.92
CA LEU A 48 -4.91 -2.13 27.45
C LEU A 48 -4.28 -2.93 26.31
N ASP A 49 -5.04 -3.16 25.24
CA ASP A 49 -4.61 -3.98 24.10
C ASP A 49 -3.67 -3.23 23.14
N LYS A 50 -3.79 -1.90 23.04
CA LYS A 50 -3.00 -1.11 22.09
C LYS A 50 -1.59 -0.86 22.61
N ASP A 51 -0.59 -1.09 21.76
CA ASP A 51 0.80 -0.72 22.03
C ASP A 51 0.97 0.79 21.86
N LEU A 52 1.21 1.49 22.96
CA LEU A 52 1.37 2.94 23.02
C LEU A 52 2.50 3.27 23.99
N PRO A 53 3.26 4.36 23.76
CA PRO A 53 4.27 4.84 24.69
C PRO A 53 3.68 5.02 26.09
N ALA A 54 4.43 4.61 27.12
CA ALA A 54 3.99 4.69 28.52
C ALA A 54 3.56 6.12 28.92
N SER A 55 4.24 7.14 28.38
CA SER A 55 3.92 8.56 28.56
C SER A 55 2.53 8.97 28.07
N VAL A 56 1.89 8.17 27.21
CA VAL A 56 0.53 8.38 26.70
C VAL A 56 -0.45 7.37 27.34
N LYS A 57 -0.05 6.11 27.42
CA LYS A 57 -0.91 5.00 27.89
C LYS A 57 -1.29 5.14 29.36
N GLU A 58 -0.32 5.37 30.24
CA GLU A 58 -0.58 5.41 31.69
C GLU A 58 -1.44 6.60 32.13
N PRO A 59 -1.27 7.83 31.59
CA PRO A 59 -2.17 8.93 31.91
C PRO A 59 -3.61 8.67 31.43
N LEU A 60 -3.79 8.07 30.25
CA LEU A 60 -5.12 7.75 29.72
C LEU A 60 -5.83 6.65 30.53
N LEU A 61 -5.11 5.59 30.91
CA LEU A 61 -5.66 4.54 31.77
C LEU A 61 -6.14 5.12 33.10
N ARG A 62 -5.29 5.90 33.79
CA ARG A 62 -5.66 6.59 35.03
C ARG A 62 -6.88 7.51 34.89
N LEU A 63 -7.06 8.11 33.72
CA LEU A 63 -8.21 8.99 33.45
C LEU A 63 -9.52 8.19 33.33
N PHE A 64 -9.47 6.95 32.83
CA PHE A 64 -10.62 6.09 32.62
C PHE A 64 -10.89 5.09 33.76
N GLU A 65 -9.92 4.85 34.65
CA GLU A 65 -10.07 4.02 35.86
C GLU A 65 -10.91 4.68 36.98
N ARG A 66 -11.14 6.00 36.92
CA ARG A 66 -11.87 6.73 37.98
C ARG A 66 -13.34 6.30 38.05
N GLU A 67 -13.93 6.39 39.25
CA GLU A 67 -15.33 6.04 39.50
C GLU A 67 -16.29 6.69 38.49
N ALA A 68 -17.21 5.87 37.96
CA ALA A 68 -18.07 6.07 36.80
C ALA A 68 -18.44 7.54 36.49
N PRO A 69 -17.66 8.22 35.62
CA PRO A 69 -17.95 9.57 35.15
C PRO A 69 -19.33 9.59 34.49
N ARG A 70 -20.23 10.45 34.95
CA ARG A 70 -21.61 10.54 34.43
C ARG A 70 -21.70 11.53 33.28
N CYS A 71 -20.77 12.47 33.20
CA CYS A 71 -20.67 13.43 32.11
C CYS A 71 -19.19 13.74 31.79
N VAL A 72 -18.96 14.36 30.63
CA VAL A 72 -17.61 14.69 30.16
C VAL A 72 -16.88 15.65 31.12
N GLN A 73 -17.64 16.49 31.83
CA GLN A 73 -17.12 17.44 32.80
C GLN A 73 -16.56 16.79 34.07
N ASP A 74 -16.92 15.53 34.34
CA ASP A 74 -16.41 14.78 35.50
C ASP A 74 -14.96 14.28 35.26
N LEU A 75 -14.48 14.35 34.01
CA LEU A 75 -13.13 13.96 33.64
C LEU A 75 -12.14 15.12 33.82
N ASP A 76 -10.86 14.77 34.01
CA ASP A 76 -9.78 15.75 34.00
C ASP A 76 -9.59 16.32 32.58
N GLY A 77 -10.29 17.42 32.31
CA GLY A 77 -10.25 18.08 31.02
C GLY A 77 -8.89 18.70 30.67
N ALA A 78 -8.08 19.06 31.68
CA ALA A 78 -6.74 19.59 31.46
C ALA A 78 -5.80 18.48 31.02
N CYS A 79 -5.89 17.29 31.63
CA CYS A 79 -5.17 16.10 31.22
C CYS A 79 -5.58 15.64 29.80
N LEU A 80 -6.88 15.56 29.50
CA LEU A 80 -7.33 15.23 28.13
C LEU A 80 -6.78 16.20 27.08
N LYS A 81 -6.78 17.51 27.39
CA LYS A 81 -6.26 18.53 26.48
C LYS A 81 -4.74 18.44 26.34
N SER A 82 -4.01 18.14 27.42
CA SER A 82 -2.56 17.97 27.34
C SER A 82 -2.19 16.73 26.53
N LEU A 83 -2.95 15.64 26.62
CA LEU A 83 -2.67 14.40 25.89
C LEU A 83 -3.06 14.49 24.41
N THR A 84 -4.21 15.09 24.11
CA THR A 84 -4.79 15.07 22.74
C THR A 84 -4.68 16.38 21.98
N GLY A 85 -4.41 17.50 22.66
CA GLY A 85 -4.50 18.85 22.08
C GLY A 85 -5.94 19.36 21.90
N LEU A 86 -6.95 18.60 22.31
CA LEU A 86 -8.37 18.88 22.05
C LEU A 86 -9.14 19.18 23.34
N PRO A 87 -10.21 20.00 23.30
CA PRO A 87 -11.15 20.15 24.41
C PRO A 87 -11.80 18.80 24.80
N PRO A 88 -12.24 18.60 26.05
CA PRO A 88 -12.60 17.28 26.59
C PRO A 88 -13.60 16.47 25.73
N ALA A 89 -14.71 17.10 25.29
CA ALA A 89 -15.70 16.42 24.45
C ALA A 89 -15.14 16.04 23.08
N LYS A 90 -14.30 16.89 22.48
CA LYS A 90 -13.63 16.58 21.21
C LYS A 90 -12.53 15.53 21.39
N ALA A 91 -11.83 15.56 22.52
CA ALA A 91 -10.81 14.58 22.89
C ALA A 91 -11.44 13.18 22.99
N LEU A 92 -12.53 13.02 23.74
CA LEU A 92 -13.23 11.73 23.85
C LEU A 92 -13.75 11.21 22.51
N ARG A 93 -14.33 12.09 21.67
CA ARG A 93 -14.76 11.71 20.32
C ARG A 93 -13.58 11.27 19.45
N ALA A 94 -12.49 12.03 19.48
CA ALA A 94 -11.30 11.74 18.68
C ALA A 94 -10.63 10.43 19.13
N LEU A 95 -10.55 10.18 20.44
CA LEU A 95 -10.11 8.90 21.00
C LEU A 95 -11.07 7.78 20.59
N SER A 96 -12.38 8.00 20.61
CA SER A 96 -13.36 7.00 20.18
C SER A 96 -13.20 6.62 18.70
N VAL A 97 -12.83 7.56 17.84
CA VAL A 97 -12.49 7.28 16.44
C VAL A 97 -11.12 6.60 16.31
N PHE A 98 -10.11 7.09 17.04
CA PHE A 98 -8.74 6.56 17.01
C PHE A 98 -8.61 5.11 17.53
N PHE A 99 -9.44 4.73 18.51
CA PHE A 99 -9.56 3.38 19.03
C PHE A 99 -10.67 2.57 18.33
N GLU A 100 -11.26 3.11 17.26
CA GLU A 100 -12.23 2.39 16.40
C GLU A 100 -13.49 1.92 17.15
N LEU A 101 -13.92 2.65 18.19
CA LEU A 101 -15.17 2.38 18.91
C LEU A 101 -16.42 2.67 18.06
N VAL A 102 -16.26 3.52 17.06
CA VAL A 102 -17.26 3.78 16.03
C VAL A 102 -16.97 2.82 14.87
N PRO A 103 -17.88 1.88 14.55
CA PRO A 103 -17.71 1.02 13.39
C PRO A 103 -17.45 1.86 12.13
N ALA A 104 -16.52 1.42 11.29
CA ALA A 104 -16.41 1.99 9.97
C ALA A 104 -17.78 1.85 9.26
N PRO A 105 -18.20 2.81 8.42
CA PRO A 105 -19.34 2.60 7.55
C PRO A 105 -19.15 1.28 6.81
N ALA A 106 -20.18 0.44 6.76
CA ALA A 106 -20.13 -0.75 5.92
C ALA A 106 -19.85 -0.29 4.48
N SER A 107 -18.76 -0.77 3.88
CA SER A 107 -18.50 -0.51 2.47
C SER A 107 -19.62 -1.13 1.66
N ARG A 108 -20.07 -0.44 0.60
CA ARG A 108 -21.01 -1.04 -0.37
C ARG A 108 -20.41 -2.22 -1.11
N TRP A 109 -19.08 -2.32 -1.13
CA TRP A 109 -18.36 -3.35 -1.85
C TRP A 109 -18.22 -4.62 -1.00
N PRO A 110 -18.50 -5.80 -1.57
CA PRO A 110 -18.29 -7.05 -0.87
C PRO A 110 -16.80 -7.30 -0.63
N THR A 111 -16.47 -7.93 0.50
CA THR A 111 -15.12 -8.39 0.82
C THR A 111 -15.12 -9.90 0.94
N THR A 112 -14.02 -10.54 0.54
CA THR A 112 -13.89 -11.99 0.67
C THR A 112 -13.96 -12.40 2.14
N THR A 113 -14.62 -13.53 2.40
CA THR A 113 -14.69 -14.17 3.72
C THR A 113 -13.52 -15.12 3.98
N LEU A 114 -12.68 -15.38 2.97
CA LEU A 114 -11.50 -16.23 3.10
C LEU A 114 -10.49 -15.63 4.09
N THR A 115 -9.99 -16.47 5.00
CA THR A 115 -8.95 -16.04 5.94
C THR A 115 -7.58 -16.04 5.27
N SER A 116 -6.59 -15.38 5.91
CA SER A 116 -5.20 -15.41 5.42
C SER A 116 -4.64 -16.85 5.36
N VAL A 117 -5.11 -17.76 6.22
CA VAL A 117 -4.75 -19.19 6.20
C VAL A 117 -5.30 -19.87 4.95
N ASP A 118 -6.60 -19.67 4.67
CA ASP A 118 -7.26 -20.31 3.53
C ASP A 118 -6.64 -19.83 2.22
N ILE A 119 -6.40 -18.53 2.12
CA ILE A 119 -5.76 -17.90 0.97
C ILE A 119 -4.35 -18.45 0.76
N GLU A 120 -3.53 -18.54 1.80
CA GLU A 120 -2.19 -19.14 1.70
C GLU A 120 -2.26 -20.57 1.13
N GLN A 121 -3.14 -21.41 1.66
CA GLN A 121 -3.30 -22.80 1.22
C GLN A 121 -3.70 -22.89 -0.26
N VAL A 122 -4.61 -22.03 -0.71
CA VAL A 122 -5.06 -21.98 -2.09
C VAL A 122 -3.94 -21.50 -3.01
N VAL A 123 -3.32 -20.35 -2.70
CA VAL A 123 -2.30 -19.72 -3.54
C VAL A 123 -1.03 -20.57 -3.67
N ARG A 124 -0.66 -21.34 -2.64
CA ARG A 124 0.47 -22.29 -2.71
C ARG A 124 0.31 -23.30 -3.84
N ASN A 125 -0.93 -23.68 -4.17
CA ASN A 125 -1.24 -24.67 -5.20
C ASN A 125 -1.57 -24.04 -6.56
N MET A 126 -1.52 -22.71 -6.68
CA MET A 126 -1.77 -21.98 -7.93
C MET A 126 -0.45 -21.61 -8.60
N GLU A 127 -0.37 -21.82 -9.92
CA GLU A 127 0.73 -21.27 -10.72
C GLU A 127 0.53 -19.78 -10.98
N ASN A 128 -0.72 -19.39 -11.30
CA ASN A 128 -1.14 -18.01 -11.49
C ASN A 128 -1.97 -17.53 -10.27
N PRO A 129 -1.47 -16.57 -9.48
CA PRO A 129 -2.19 -16.09 -8.30
C PRO A 129 -3.51 -15.37 -8.62
N PHE A 130 -3.71 -14.90 -9.86
CA PHE A 130 -4.95 -14.26 -10.29
C PHE A 130 -6.11 -15.25 -10.45
N ASP A 131 -5.83 -16.55 -10.53
CA ASP A 131 -6.86 -17.59 -10.55
C ASP A 131 -7.67 -17.65 -9.25
N LEU A 132 -7.18 -17.03 -8.18
CA LEU A 132 -7.95 -16.81 -6.96
C LEU A 132 -9.26 -16.03 -7.22
N LEU A 133 -9.33 -15.19 -8.25
CA LEU A 133 -10.57 -14.51 -8.64
C LEU A 133 -11.68 -15.50 -9.02
N ARG A 134 -11.33 -16.68 -9.58
CA ARG A 134 -12.29 -17.73 -9.89
C ARG A 134 -12.77 -18.46 -8.63
N SER A 135 -11.88 -18.72 -7.67
CA SER A 135 -12.20 -19.57 -6.51
C SER A 135 -12.69 -18.82 -5.27
N ALA A 136 -12.38 -17.53 -5.13
CA ALA A 136 -12.84 -16.74 -3.99
C ALA A 136 -14.36 -16.47 -4.06
N ASP A 137 -14.99 -16.26 -2.91
CA ASP A 137 -16.40 -15.86 -2.81
C ASP A 137 -16.66 -14.48 -3.43
N VAL A 138 -15.66 -13.59 -3.39
CA VAL A 138 -15.68 -12.27 -4.04
C VAL A 138 -14.55 -12.16 -5.06
N ALA A 139 -14.88 -11.82 -6.30
CA ALA A 139 -13.89 -11.53 -7.34
C ALA A 139 -13.63 -10.01 -7.40
N SER A 140 -12.62 -9.54 -6.67
CA SER A 140 -12.27 -8.12 -6.64
C SER A 140 -10.76 -7.88 -6.77
N LEU A 141 -10.41 -6.90 -7.60
CA LEU A 141 -9.05 -6.50 -7.92
C LEU A 141 -8.86 -4.99 -7.75
N LEU A 142 -7.81 -4.58 -7.05
CA LEU A 142 -7.27 -3.23 -7.07
C LEU A 142 -5.95 -3.21 -7.84
N ASP A 143 -5.86 -2.42 -8.90
CA ASP A 143 -4.64 -2.22 -9.69
C ASP A 143 -4.06 -0.82 -9.44
N ILE A 144 -2.86 -0.77 -8.84
CA ILE A 144 -2.20 0.46 -8.40
C ILE A 144 -1.04 0.78 -9.35
N GLY A 145 -1.04 1.99 -9.91
CA GLY A 145 -0.14 2.34 -11.02
C GLY A 145 -0.59 1.69 -12.32
N ALA A 146 -1.90 1.69 -12.56
CA ALA A 146 -2.54 0.92 -13.62
C ALA A 146 -2.12 1.33 -15.05
N GLY A 147 -1.48 2.49 -15.20
CA GLY A 147 -0.91 3.01 -16.42
C GLY A 147 -1.92 3.06 -17.56
N ASP A 148 -1.61 2.35 -18.64
CA ASP A 148 -2.43 2.35 -19.85
C ASP A 148 -3.67 1.45 -19.74
N LEU A 149 -3.94 0.83 -18.59
CA LEU A 149 -5.02 -0.15 -18.32
C LEU A 149 -4.91 -1.47 -19.10
N SER A 150 -3.79 -1.75 -19.76
CA SER A 150 -3.60 -3.02 -20.49
C SER A 150 -3.71 -4.24 -19.59
N PHE A 151 -3.16 -4.17 -18.37
CA PHE A 151 -3.27 -5.24 -17.39
C PHE A 151 -4.73 -5.50 -16.99
N ALA A 152 -5.48 -4.45 -16.65
CA ALA A 152 -6.90 -4.55 -16.31
C ALA A 152 -7.74 -5.15 -17.46
N GLU A 153 -7.45 -4.76 -18.71
CA GLU A 153 -8.10 -5.33 -19.90
C GLU A 153 -7.84 -6.85 -20.02
N GLU A 154 -6.62 -7.31 -19.74
CA GLU A 154 -6.31 -8.75 -19.76
C GLU A 154 -6.99 -9.51 -18.61
N VAL A 155 -7.02 -8.96 -17.39
CA VAL A 155 -7.75 -9.56 -16.27
C VAL A 155 -9.23 -9.73 -16.62
N VAL A 156 -9.87 -8.69 -17.13
CA VAL A 156 -11.29 -8.73 -17.50
C VAL A 156 -11.52 -9.75 -18.61
N GLY A 157 -10.63 -9.83 -19.60
CA GLY A 157 -10.71 -10.82 -20.68
C GLY A 157 -10.57 -12.26 -20.20
N LEU A 158 -9.66 -12.52 -19.25
CA LEU A 158 -9.36 -13.87 -18.75
C LEU A 158 -10.38 -14.38 -17.73
N TYR A 159 -10.95 -13.51 -16.91
CA TYR A 159 -11.78 -13.90 -15.77
C TYR A 159 -13.25 -13.49 -15.91
N GLY A 160 -13.55 -12.41 -16.64
CA GLY A 160 -14.91 -11.87 -16.79
C GLY A 160 -15.93 -12.86 -17.36
N PRO A 161 -15.63 -13.58 -18.46
CA PRO A 161 -16.57 -14.53 -19.07
C PRO A 161 -17.01 -15.65 -18.10
N ASP A 162 -16.07 -16.29 -17.42
CA ASP A 162 -16.35 -17.39 -16.49
C ASP A 162 -17.18 -16.90 -15.29
N LEU A 163 -16.83 -15.74 -14.74
CA LEU A 163 -17.55 -15.15 -13.61
C LEU A 163 -18.98 -14.77 -13.99
N THR A 164 -19.17 -14.19 -15.18
CA THR A 164 -20.50 -13.84 -15.70
C THR A 164 -21.38 -15.08 -15.88
N GLN A 165 -20.82 -16.19 -16.39
CA GLN A 165 -21.55 -17.47 -16.50
C GLN A 165 -22.00 -18.01 -15.13
N GLN A 166 -21.25 -17.71 -14.08
CA GLN A 166 -21.58 -18.08 -12.70
C GLN A 166 -22.50 -17.07 -11.99
N ASN A 167 -23.00 -16.03 -12.70
CA ASN A 167 -23.71 -14.88 -12.13
C ASN A 167 -22.91 -14.17 -11.02
N ARG A 168 -21.58 -14.11 -11.17
CA ARG A 168 -20.68 -13.41 -10.27
C ARG A 168 -20.15 -12.16 -10.95
N GLU A 169 -20.21 -11.04 -10.24
CA GLU A 169 -19.63 -9.80 -10.70
C GLU A 169 -18.12 -9.78 -10.45
N LEU A 170 -17.36 -9.27 -11.43
CA LEU A 170 -15.95 -8.93 -11.24
C LEU A 170 -15.86 -7.44 -10.88
N ILE A 171 -15.17 -7.11 -9.79
CA ILE A 171 -14.93 -5.72 -9.36
C ILE A 171 -13.48 -5.38 -9.70
N VAL A 172 -13.24 -4.33 -10.50
CA VAL A 172 -11.89 -3.86 -10.86
C VAL A 172 -11.81 -2.36 -10.66
N HIS A 173 -10.96 -1.95 -9.70
CA HIS A 173 -10.63 -0.55 -9.49
C HIS A 173 -9.18 -0.31 -9.85
N CYS A 174 -8.94 0.73 -10.65
CA CYS A 174 -7.61 1.09 -11.14
C CYS A 174 -7.25 2.50 -10.66
N LEU A 175 -6.04 2.66 -10.11
CA LEU A 175 -5.50 3.92 -9.62
C LEU A 175 -4.25 4.31 -10.40
N ASP A 176 -4.13 5.57 -10.80
CA ASP A 176 -2.88 6.09 -11.35
C ASP A 176 -2.65 7.57 -10.99
N ARG A 177 -1.39 7.92 -10.68
CA ARG A 177 -0.95 9.30 -10.40
C ARG A 177 -0.91 10.14 -11.67
N LEU A 178 -0.84 9.51 -12.83
CA LEU A 178 -0.86 10.18 -14.10
C LEU A 178 -2.25 10.78 -14.34
N ASP A 179 -2.29 12.09 -14.51
CA ASP A 179 -3.47 12.79 -14.97
C ASP A 179 -3.76 12.39 -16.42
N PRO A 180 -4.94 11.81 -16.75
CA PRO A 180 -5.32 11.48 -18.11
C PRO A 180 -5.30 12.68 -19.07
N HIS A 181 -5.28 13.91 -18.55
CA HIS A 181 -5.21 15.15 -19.30
C HIS A 181 -3.79 15.75 -19.39
N SER A 182 -2.79 15.19 -18.70
CA SER A 182 -1.40 15.65 -18.78
C SER A 182 -0.78 15.33 -20.13
N GLN A 183 0.20 16.13 -20.58
CA GLN A 183 0.99 15.84 -21.78
C GLN A 183 2.25 15.03 -21.44
N LEU A 184 2.55 14.86 -20.15
CA LEU A 184 3.78 14.22 -19.67
C LEU A 184 3.66 12.70 -19.47
N GLY A 185 2.50 12.10 -19.73
CA GLY A 185 2.30 10.65 -19.56
C GLY A 185 2.66 9.81 -20.78
N GLY A 186 2.66 10.40 -21.98
CA GLY A 186 3.05 9.73 -23.22
C GLY A 186 2.37 8.36 -23.41
N PRO A 187 3.13 7.27 -23.61
CA PRO A 187 2.57 5.95 -23.89
C PRO A 187 1.91 5.27 -22.68
N LEU A 188 2.00 5.87 -21.48
CA LEU A 188 1.39 5.34 -20.27
C LEU A 188 -0.06 5.80 -20.10
N HIS A 189 -0.57 6.70 -20.95
CA HIS A 189 -1.98 7.09 -20.89
C HIS A 189 -2.89 5.93 -21.30
N PRO A 190 -4.00 5.74 -20.58
CA PRO A 190 -5.03 4.82 -21.02
C PRO A 190 -5.62 5.28 -22.35
N ARG A 191 -5.73 4.35 -23.31
CA ARG A 191 -6.38 4.64 -24.58
C ARG A 191 -7.89 4.86 -24.35
N PRO A 192 -8.51 5.92 -24.90
CA PRO A 192 -9.93 6.18 -24.70
C PRO A 192 -10.84 5.00 -25.04
N ASP A 193 -10.53 4.26 -26.10
CA ASP A 193 -11.31 3.09 -26.50
C ASP A 193 -11.20 1.94 -25.50
N ARG A 194 -10.03 1.74 -24.87
CA ARG A 194 -9.84 0.73 -23.84
C ARG A 194 -10.65 1.07 -22.59
N LEU A 195 -10.57 2.32 -22.15
CA LEU A 195 -11.35 2.81 -21.01
C LEU A 195 -12.86 2.61 -21.26
N ARG A 196 -13.34 2.98 -22.45
CA ARG A 196 -14.74 2.81 -22.83
C ARG A 196 -15.17 1.33 -22.84
N ARG A 197 -14.33 0.44 -23.39
CA ARG A 197 -14.61 -1.02 -23.38
C ARG A 197 -14.77 -1.54 -21.96
N LEU A 198 -13.84 -1.22 -21.07
CA LEU A 198 -13.91 -1.62 -19.66
C LEU A 198 -15.19 -1.10 -19.00
N GLN A 199 -15.51 0.18 -19.16
CA GLN A 199 -16.73 0.77 -18.59
C GLN A 199 -18.05 0.17 -19.11
N GLN A 200 -18.03 -0.44 -20.30
CA GLN A 200 -19.21 -1.00 -20.96
C GLN A 200 -19.28 -2.54 -20.87
N THR A 201 -18.32 -3.19 -20.21
CA THR A 201 -18.26 -4.65 -20.14
C THR A 201 -19.35 -5.19 -19.21
N PRO A 202 -20.25 -6.07 -19.67
CA PRO A 202 -21.26 -6.69 -18.81
C PRO A 202 -20.64 -7.55 -17.70
N GLY A 203 -21.24 -7.54 -16.51
CA GLY A 203 -20.75 -8.33 -15.37
C GLY A 203 -19.49 -7.77 -14.70
N LEU A 204 -19.05 -6.56 -15.10
CA LEU A 204 -17.90 -5.86 -14.55
C LEU A 204 -18.32 -4.57 -13.84
N SER A 205 -17.99 -4.46 -12.56
CA SER A 205 -17.97 -3.18 -11.83
C SER A 205 -16.59 -2.57 -11.97
N PHE A 206 -16.45 -1.58 -12.86
CA PHE A 206 -15.17 -0.95 -13.19
C PHE A 206 -15.11 0.53 -12.82
N ALA A 207 -13.99 0.94 -12.23
CA ALA A 207 -13.66 2.36 -12.04
C ALA A 207 -12.17 2.61 -12.27
N PHE A 208 -11.85 3.73 -12.92
CA PHE A 208 -10.49 4.23 -13.09
C PHE A 208 -10.36 5.63 -12.51
N PHE A 209 -9.41 5.80 -11.60
CA PHE A 209 -9.11 7.06 -10.93
C PHE A 209 -7.70 7.51 -11.36
N GLY A 210 -7.65 8.31 -12.42
CA GLY A 210 -6.44 9.01 -12.84
C GLY A 210 -6.23 10.30 -12.04
N ASN A 211 -5.00 10.83 -12.04
CA ASN A 211 -4.58 11.94 -11.16
C ASN A 211 -4.85 11.64 -9.67
N GLN A 212 -4.71 10.38 -9.26
CA GLN A 212 -4.95 9.95 -7.90
C GLN A 212 -3.65 9.42 -7.29
N ASP A 213 -3.19 10.07 -6.21
CA ASP A 213 -2.10 9.51 -5.42
C ASP A 213 -2.55 8.22 -4.73
N MET A 214 -1.80 7.15 -4.94
CA MET A 214 -2.11 5.84 -4.36
C MET A 214 -1.98 5.82 -2.83
N PHE A 215 -1.34 6.83 -2.23
CA PHE A 215 -1.23 7.01 -0.80
C PHE A 215 -2.24 8.02 -0.21
N GLU A 216 -2.98 8.77 -1.04
CA GLU A 216 -3.98 9.76 -0.61
C GLU A 216 -5.42 9.29 -0.94
N LEU A 217 -5.80 8.13 -0.39
CA LEU A 217 -7.04 7.43 -0.74
C LEU A 217 -8.26 7.86 0.07
N GLU A 218 -8.11 8.76 1.03
CA GLU A 218 -9.14 9.08 2.02
C GLU A 218 -10.41 9.62 1.36
N SER A 219 -10.27 10.50 0.38
CA SER A 219 -11.42 11.07 -0.32
C SER A 219 -12.24 9.99 -1.06
N LEU A 220 -11.56 8.98 -1.62
CA LEU A 220 -12.20 7.87 -2.33
C LEU A 220 -12.86 6.90 -1.34
N ASP A 221 -12.22 6.64 -0.20
CA ASP A 221 -12.81 5.82 0.87
C ASP A 221 -14.04 6.48 1.48
N GLU A 222 -14.02 7.80 1.73
CA GLU A 222 -15.16 8.54 2.27
C GLU A 222 -16.37 8.51 1.32
N GLN A 223 -16.10 8.53 0.02
CA GLN A 223 -17.09 8.40 -1.06
C GLN A 223 -17.53 6.95 -1.29
N ASP A 224 -16.93 5.97 -0.60
CA ASP A 224 -17.14 4.54 -0.82
C ASP A 224 -16.86 4.15 -2.30
N ALA A 225 -15.96 4.89 -2.94
CA ALA A 225 -15.56 4.68 -4.33
C ALA A 225 -14.67 3.44 -4.47
N LEU A 226 -13.94 3.07 -3.41
CA LEU A 226 -13.08 1.90 -3.34
C LEU A 226 -13.64 0.89 -2.33
N ALA A 227 -13.41 -0.39 -2.59
CA ALA A 227 -13.59 -1.43 -1.58
C ALA A 227 -12.59 -1.22 -0.44
N SER A 228 -13.01 -1.51 0.79
CA SER A 228 -12.11 -1.45 1.96
C SER A 228 -10.99 -2.48 1.84
N ARG A 229 -11.29 -3.66 1.29
CA ARG A 229 -10.32 -4.73 1.00
C ARG A 229 -10.74 -5.53 -0.23
N TYR A 230 -9.77 -5.82 -1.09
CA TYR A 230 -9.91 -6.58 -2.31
C TYR A 230 -9.41 -8.00 -2.11
N THR A 231 -9.90 -8.93 -2.92
CA THR A 231 -9.35 -10.29 -2.98
C THR A 231 -7.89 -10.21 -3.44
N ILE A 232 -7.61 -9.42 -4.46
CA ILE A 232 -6.25 -9.15 -4.95
C ILE A 232 -6.00 -7.65 -5.00
N ALA A 233 -4.88 -7.20 -4.44
CA ALA A 233 -4.31 -5.89 -4.73
C ALA A 233 -3.00 -6.08 -5.50
N THR A 234 -2.82 -5.33 -6.58
CA THR A 234 -1.65 -5.47 -7.46
C THR A 234 -0.98 -4.13 -7.75
N CYS A 235 0.32 -4.20 -8.00
CA CYS A 235 1.08 -3.09 -8.59
C CYS A 235 1.99 -3.67 -9.66
N TRP A 236 1.71 -3.34 -10.92
CA TRP A 236 2.49 -3.83 -12.05
C TRP A 236 3.56 -2.83 -12.45
N ALA A 237 4.79 -3.31 -12.61
CA ALA A 237 5.99 -2.48 -12.83
C ALA A 237 6.07 -1.29 -11.83
N PRO A 238 6.23 -1.57 -10.51
CA PRO A 238 6.40 -0.52 -9.52
C PRO A 238 7.46 0.49 -9.95
N ALA A 239 7.15 1.78 -9.81
CA ALA A 239 7.98 2.81 -10.41
C ALA A 239 9.36 2.95 -9.73
N THR A 240 10.41 2.86 -10.54
CA THR A 240 11.74 3.36 -10.20
C THR A 240 11.88 4.82 -10.64
N PRO A 241 12.34 5.73 -9.78
CA PRO A 241 12.96 5.50 -8.46
C PRO A 241 12.03 5.44 -7.24
N THR A 242 10.73 5.70 -7.39
CA THR A 242 9.80 5.91 -6.27
C THR A 242 9.84 4.85 -5.17
N PHE A 243 10.00 3.58 -5.52
CA PHE A 243 10.05 2.47 -4.56
C PHE A 243 11.43 1.82 -4.42
N ALA A 244 12.43 2.34 -5.13
CA ALA A 244 13.77 1.77 -5.23
C ALA A 244 14.77 2.34 -4.20
N TYR A 245 14.30 3.15 -3.25
CA TYR A 245 15.11 3.76 -2.20
C TYR A 245 14.30 3.79 -0.91
N GLU A 246 14.82 3.23 0.18
CA GLU A 246 14.18 3.25 1.50
C GLU A 246 14.57 4.52 2.28
N PRO A 247 13.68 5.53 2.39
CA PRO A 247 14.04 6.83 2.97
C PRO A 247 14.30 6.79 4.48
N THR A 248 13.90 5.72 5.18
CA THR A 248 14.23 5.54 6.60
C THR A 248 15.64 4.99 6.83
N ARG A 249 16.28 4.48 5.77
CA ARG A 249 17.60 3.83 5.78
C ARG A 249 18.65 4.62 5.01
N LEU A 250 18.24 5.31 3.96
CA LEU A 250 19.11 6.08 3.08
C LEU A 250 18.93 7.58 3.33
N SER A 251 20.04 8.27 3.56
CA SER A 251 20.11 9.71 3.67
C SER A 251 19.71 10.36 2.35
N ARG A 252 19.08 11.54 2.47
CA ARG A 252 18.64 12.31 1.30
C ARG A 252 19.79 12.64 0.35
N SER A 253 20.98 12.94 0.88
CA SER A 253 22.17 13.20 0.07
C SER A 253 22.59 11.98 -0.77
N LEU A 254 22.52 10.78 -0.21
CA LEU A 254 22.85 9.55 -0.92
C LEU A 254 21.81 9.25 -2.01
N ILE A 255 20.52 9.40 -1.69
CA ILE A 255 19.43 9.27 -2.66
C ILE A 255 19.63 10.24 -3.83
N ASP A 256 19.87 11.52 -3.55
CA ASP A 256 20.05 12.54 -4.60
C ASP A 256 21.28 12.23 -5.48
N GLN A 257 22.38 11.76 -4.88
CA GLN A 257 23.57 11.33 -5.61
C GLN A 257 23.30 10.12 -6.51
N GLU A 258 22.61 9.10 -6.00
CA GLU A 258 22.24 7.91 -6.77
C GLU A 258 21.26 8.23 -7.91
N LEU A 259 20.31 9.14 -7.68
CA LEU A 259 19.40 9.62 -8.73
C LEU A 259 20.17 10.33 -9.84
N ILE A 260 21.08 11.24 -9.50
CA ILE A 260 21.92 11.93 -10.50
C ILE A 260 22.79 10.92 -11.25
N ARG A 261 23.38 9.96 -10.54
CA ARG A 261 24.27 8.94 -11.12
C ARG A 261 23.52 8.00 -12.07
N THR A 262 22.31 7.56 -11.72
CA THR A 262 21.58 6.53 -12.45
C THR A 262 20.56 7.07 -13.45
N ARG A 263 20.01 8.26 -13.22
CA ARG A 263 18.96 8.87 -14.04
C ARG A 263 19.41 10.14 -14.74
N GLY A 264 20.51 10.75 -14.31
CA GLY A 264 21.03 12.01 -14.83
C GLY A 264 20.63 13.22 -14.00
N ALA A 265 21.27 14.36 -14.25
CA ALA A 265 20.95 15.61 -13.57
C ALA A 265 19.51 16.03 -13.87
N PHE A 266 18.78 16.46 -12.84
CA PHE A 266 17.36 16.80 -12.98
C PHE A 266 17.00 18.09 -12.27
N ARG A 267 15.95 18.75 -12.73
CA ARG A 267 15.37 19.93 -12.09
C ARG A 267 13.88 20.04 -12.35
N GLN A 268 13.16 20.71 -11.45
CA GLN A 268 11.78 21.08 -11.71
C GLN A 268 11.73 22.24 -12.71
N THR A 269 10.83 22.15 -13.68
CA THR A 269 10.57 23.16 -14.69
C THR A 269 9.06 23.30 -14.92
N ARG A 270 8.68 24.13 -15.90
CA ARG A 270 7.32 24.17 -16.44
C ARG A 270 7.37 23.82 -17.91
N PHE A 271 6.49 22.93 -18.34
CA PHE A 271 6.23 22.64 -19.74
C PHE A 271 4.82 23.15 -20.05
N GLU A 272 4.74 24.14 -20.94
CA GLU A 272 3.52 24.91 -21.17
C GLU A 272 2.89 25.45 -19.88
N ARG A 273 1.77 24.86 -19.43
CA ARG A 273 1.03 25.27 -18.22
C ARG A 273 1.19 24.29 -17.05
N GLU A 274 1.80 23.13 -17.26
CA GLU A 274 1.98 22.10 -16.22
C GLU A 274 3.41 22.12 -15.64
N ARG A 275 3.54 21.65 -14.39
CA ARG A 275 4.86 21.43 -13.77
C ARG A 275 5.45 20.17 -14.37
N ALA A 276 6.75 20.19 -14.65
CA ALA A 276 7.45 19.04 -15.20
C ALA A 276 8.77 18.81 -14.45
N LEU A 277 9.24 17.57 -14.50
CA LEU A 277 10.60 17.20 -14.14
C LEU A 277 11.40 17.10 -15.44
N GLU A 278 12.43 17.94 -15.57
CA GLU A 278 13.38 17.89 -16.67
C GLU A 278 14.60 17.06 -16.23
N VAL A 279 14.98 16.07 -17.03
CA VAL A 279 16.09 15.15 -16.75
C VAL A 279 17.04 15.14 -17.94
N ALA A 280 18.33 15.38 -17.69
CA ALA A 280 19.39 15.29 -18.68
C ALA A 280 19.78 13.83 -18.89
N HIS A 281 19.60 13.32 -20.11
CA HIS A 281 19.94 11.95 -20.49
C HIS A 281 20.74 11.97 -21.81
N GLY A 282 22.07 11.82 -21.71
CA GLY A 282 22.98 12.06 -22.82
C GLY A 282 22.83 13.49 -23.34
N ASP A 283 22.67 13.65 -24.66
CA ASP A 283 22.51 14.95 -25.31
C ASP A 283 21.04 15.44 -25.33
N ARG A 284 20.12 14.74 -24.66
CA ARG A 284 18.68 15.04 -24.66
C ARG A 284 18.19 15.48 -23.29
N LEU A 285 17.19 16.35 -23.31
CA LEU A 285 16.37 16.68 -22.14
C LEU A 285 15.05 15.92 -22.25
N LEU A 286 14.76 15.09 -21.27
CA LEU A 286 13.50 14.35 -21.16
C LEU A 286 12.59 15.04 -20.14
N LEU A 287 11.30 15.07 -20.43
CA LEU A 287 10.29 15.65 -19.55
C LEU A 287 9.41 14.53 -18.97
N PHE A 288 9.17 14.63 -17.67
CA PHE A 288 8.34 13.70 -16.92
C PHE A 288 7.38 14.45 -16.01
N PRO A 289 6.33 13.79 -15.48
CA PRO A 289 5.54 14.34 -14.40
C PRO A 289 6.43 14.76 -13.22
N PRO A 290 6.08 15.83 -12.49
CA PRO A 290 6.96 16.44 -11.48
C PRO A 290 7.25 15.50 -10.31
N TRP A 291 6.36 14.52 -10.10
CA TRP A 291 6.44 13.52 -9.05
C TRP A 291 7.26 12.28 -9.44
N LYS A 292 7.76 12.17 -10.69
CA LYS A 292 8.42 10.96 -11.19
C LYS A 292 9.61 10.52 -10.32
N PHE A 293 10.32 11.46 -9.69
CA PHE A 293 11.46 11.19 -8.80
C PHE A 293 11.13 11.37 -7.30
N GLU A 294 9.85 11.48 -6.94
CA GLU A 294 9.46 11.43 -5.53
C GLU A 294 9.75 10.04 -4.95
N ILE A 295 10.46 10.03 -3.83
CA ILE A 295 10.85 8.80 -3.13
C ILE A 295 9.86 8.54 -2.00
N VAL A 296 9.25 7.36 -2.06
CA VAL A 296 8.27 6.89 -1.07
C VAL A 296 8.81 5.65 -0.35
N GLY A 297 9.43 4.74 -1.10
CA GLY A 297 10.14 3.58 -0.58
C GLY A 297 9.32 2.28 -0.56
N PRO A 298 10.02 1.13 -0.50
CA PRO A 298 9.44 -0.20 -0.65
C PRO A 298 8.44 -0.54 0.46
N LEU A 299 8.72 -0.10 1.69
CA LEU A 299 7.87 -0.42 2.84
C LEU A 299 6.46 0.19 2.72
N ALA A 300 6.37 1.41 2.19
CA ALA A 300 5.09 2.08 1.97
C ALA A 300 4.24 1.33 0.94
N LEU A 301 4.84 0.86 -0.17
CA LEU A 301 4.14 0.05 -1.17
C LEU A 301 3.64 -1.28 -0.58
N LEU A 302 4.50 -2.00 0.16
CA LEU A 302 4.11 -3.23 0.86
C LEU A 302 2.95 -2.99 1.81
N GLY A 303 3.01 -1.92 2.62
CA GLY A 303 1.96 -1.56 3.56
C GLY A 303 0.65 -1.21 2.86
N LEU A 304 0.69 -0.46 1.76
CA LEU A 304 -0.49 -0.13 0.96
C LEU A 304 -1.15 -1.40 0.40
N LEU A 305 -0.38 -2.25 -0.26
CA LEU A 305 -0.90 -3.50 -0.84
C LEU A 305 -1.46 -4.42 0.22
N ALA A 306 -0.80 -4.56 1.37
CA ALA A 306 -1.26 -5.44 2.45
C ALA A 306 -2.52 -4.93 3.15
N ARG A 307 -2.71 -3.60 3.24
CA ARG A 307 -3.96 -3.00 3.75
C ARG A 307 -5.12 -3.20 2.79
N ARG A 308 -4.86 -3.16 1.48
CA ARG A 308 -5.90 -3.21 0.45
C ARG A 308 -6.18 -4.60 -0.08
N GLY A 309 -5.24 -5.54 0.02
CA GLY A 309 -5.35 -6.88 -0.56
C GLY A 309 -5.47 -7.99 0.47
N SER A 310 -6.15 -9.06 0.08
CA SER A 310 -6.08 -10.35 0.79
C SER A 310 -4.93 -11.21 0.21
N VAL A 311 -4.65 -11.02 -1.08
CA VAL A 311 -3.38 -11.35 -1.74
C VAL A 311 -2.80 -10.08 -2.34
N CYS A 312 -1.49 -9.91 -2.24
CA CYS A 312 -0.74 -8.87 -2.91
C CYS A 312 0.05 -9.49 -4.06
N VAL A 313 -0.06 -8.92 -5.26
CA VAL A 313 0.74 -9.34 -6.41
C VAL A 313 1.53 -8.16 -6.94
N MET A 314 2.83 -8.31 -7.13
CA MET A 314 3.65 -7.32 -7.84
C MET A 314 4.30 -8.02 -9.01
N GLY A 315 4.06 -7.54 -10.22
CA GLY A 315 4.62 -8.14 -11.43
C GLY A 315 5.53 -7.19 -12.18
N SER A 316 6.45 -7.74 -12.97
CA SER A 316 7.46 -6.96 -13.71
C SER A 316 8.24 -5.99 -12.82
N VAL A 317 8.58 -6.43 -11.61
CA VAL A 317 9.38 -5.67 -10.65
C VAL A 317 10.83 -5.66 -11.14
N ASP A 318 11.37 -4.49 -11.44
CA ASP A 318 12.78 -4.36 -11.83
C ASP A 318 13.72 -4.75 -10.68
N ASP A 319 14.99 -5.01 -11.01
CA ASP A 319 15.96 -5.55 -10.06
C ASP A 319 16.21 -4.59 -8.89
N GLN A 320 16.23 -3.27 -9.14
CA GLN A 320 16.50 -2.28 -8.09
C GLN A 320 15.37 -2.25 -7.05
N VAL A 321 14.11 -2.24 -7.50
CA VAL A 321 12.95 -2.29 -6.60
C VAL A 321 12.86 -3.65 -5.91
N PHE A 322 13.15 -4.74 -6.64
CA PHE A 322 13.07 -6.09 -6.09
C PHE A 322 13.95 -6.28 -4.85
N TRP A 323 15.23 -5.90 -4.93
CA TRP A 323 16.14 -6.07 -3.79
C TRP A 323 15.76 -5.18 -2.59
N GLU A 324 15.24 -3.98 -2.83
CA GLU A 324 14.75 -3.10 -1.76
C GLU A 324 13.46 -3.62 -1.11
N LEU A 325 12.54 -4.20 -1.90
CA LEU A 325 11.37 -4.92 -1.37
C LEU A 325 11.82 -6.12 -0.53
N LEU A 326 12.73 -6.94 -1.05
CA LEU A 326 13.24 -8.12 -0.37
C LEU A 326 13.92 -7.75 0.95
N ALA A 327 14.70 -6.68 0.97
CA ALA A 327 15.31 -6.13 2.17
C ALA A 327 14.26 -5.81 3.25
N GLN A 328 13.03 -5.40 2.90
CA GLN A 328 11.98 -5.16 3.90
C GLN A 328 11.31 -6.45 4.40
N LEU A 329 11.27 -7.50 3.58
CA LEU A 329 10.57 -8.76 3.86
C LEU A 329 11.36 -9.72 4.75
N LEU A 330 12.69 -9.57 4.81
CA LEU A 330 13.59 -10.43 5.58
C LEU A 330 13.78 -9.96 7.01
N ASP A 331 13.96 -10.87 7.97
CA ASP A 331 14.05 -10.50 9.38
C ASP A 331 15.38 -9.79 9.73
N GLU A 332 16.51 -10.36 9.30
CA GLU A 332 17.84 -9.92 9.74
C GLU A 332 18.16 -8.47 9.32
N SER A 333 18.75 -7.70 10.24
CA SER A 333 19.11 -6.30 10.00
C SER A 333 20.20 -6.13 8.94
N ARG A 334 21.01 -7.17 8.67
CA ARG A 334 22.09 -7.13 7.67
C ARG A 334 21.58 -6.83 6.26
N TYR A 335 20.34 -7.21 5.93
CA TYR A 335 19.73 -6.94 4.62
C TYR A 335 19.34 -5.46 4.45
N ARG A 336 19.40 -4.67 5.53
CA ARG A 336 19.06 -3.24 5.55
C ARG A 336 20.23 -2.43 6.14
N PRO A 337 21.42 -2.43 5.52
CA PRO A 337 22.53 -1.62 6.01
C PRO A 337 22.18 -0.13 5.96
N GLN A 338 22.61 0.64 6.96
CA GLN A 338 22.35 2.08 7.00
C GLN A 338 23.21 2.80 5.96
N ASP A 339 22.61 3.73 5.22
CA ASP A 339 23.30 4.59 4.25
C ASP A 339 24.13 3.85 3.17
N GLU A 340 23.68 2.67 2.73
CA GLU A 340 24.35 1.90 1.67
C GLU A 340 23.36 1.52 0.55
N SER A 341 23.55 2.00 -0.68
CA SER A 341 22.61 1.70 -1.78
C SER A 341 22.68 0.23 -2.19
N LEU A 342 21.53 -0.38 -2.49
CA LEU A 342 21.47 -1.72 -3.08
C LEU A 342 21.71 -1.59 -4.59
N ASN A 343 22.85 -2.10 -5.05
CA ASN A 343 23.28 -2.08 -6.44
C ASN A 343 23.98 -3.41 -6.81
N THR A 344 24.37 -3.56 -8.06
CA THR A 344 24.99 -4.80 -8.59
C THR A 344 26.27 -5.23 -7.86
N VAL A 345 26.93 -4.33 -7.12
CA VAL A 345 28.15 -4.61 -6.34
C VAL A 345 27.85 -4.94 -4.88
N THR A 346 26.87 -4.27 -4.26
CA THR A 346 26.54 -4.41 -2.84
C THR A 346 25.56 -5.56 -2.59
N VAL A 347 24.59 -5.75 -3.49
CA VAL A 347 23.56 -6.79 -3.36
C VAL A 347 24.16 -8.19 -3.16
N PRO A 348 25.13 -8.68 -3.97
CA PRO A 348 25.71 -10.01 -3.74
C PRO A 348 26.37 -10.15 -2.36
N LYS A 349 27.00 -9.08 -1.86
CA LYS A 349 27.69 -9.07 -0.56
C LYS A 349 26.72 -9.08 0.62
N ILE A 350 25.61 -8.35 0.49
CA ILE A 350 24.60 -8.20 1.54
C ILE A 350 23.74 -9.46 1.65
N PHE A 351 23.29 -9.98 0.51
CA PHE A 351 22.34 -11.09 0.44
C PHE A 351 23.03 -12.46 0.41
N GLY A 352 24.29 -12.58 -0.04
CA GLY A 352 25.08 -13.82 0.00
C GLY A 352 24.37 -14.99 -0.69
N ASP A 353 24.28 -16.15 -0.03
CA ASP A 353 23.64 -17.36 -0.57
C ASP A 353 22.19 -17.12 -1.06
N LEU A 354 21.47 -16.17 -0.46
CA LEU A 354 20.13 -15.78 -0.91
C LEU A 354 20.17 -15.13 -2.30
N TYR A 355 21.19 -14.31 -2.59
CA TYR A 355 21.42 -13.75 -3.91
C TYR A 355 21.70 -14.85 -4.94
N ASP A 356 22.61 -15.77 -4.62
CA ASP A 356 23.00 -16.85 -5.52
C ASP A 356 21.81 -17.76 -5.85
N ALA A 357 20.99 -18.10 -4.85
CA ALA A 357 19.78 -18.90 -5.04
C ALA A 357 18.74 -18.21 -5.94
N LEU A 358 18.51 -16.90 -5.74
CA LEU A 358 17.52 -16.14 -6.50
C LEU A 358 17.99 -15.87 -7.94
N VAL A 359 19.24 -15.47 -8.14
CA VAL A 359 19.80 -15.22 -9.49
C VAL A 359 19.94 -16.52 -10.29
N GLY A 360 20.17 -17.65 -9.61
CA GLY A 360 20.16 -18.98 -10.22
C GLY A 360 18.78 -19.50 -10.63
N LEU A 361 17.69 -18.81 -10.26
CA LEU A 361 16.33 -19.22 -10.60
C LEU A 361 16.08 -19.06 -12.11
N PRO A 362 15.70 -20.13 -12.83
CA PRO A 362 15.41 -20.03 -14.27
C PRO A 362 14.18 -19.14 -14.50
N VAL A 363 14.08 -18.53 -15.68
CA VAL A 363 12.86 -17.80 -16.08
C VAL A 363 11.66 -18.77 -16.06
N GLY A 364 10.57 -18.35 -15.43
CA GLY A 364 9.40 -19.19 -15.11
C GLY A 364 9.52 -19.95 -13.79
N GLY A 365 10.74 -20.05 -13.22
CA GLY A 365 10.99 -20.66 -11.93
C GLY A 365 10.36 -19.87 -10.78
N SER A 366 10.02 -20.59 -9.71
CA SER A 366 9.44 -20.02 -8.49
C SER A 366 10.11 -20.58 -7.24
N ILE A 367 10.13 -19.78 -6.17
CA ILE A 367 10.62 -20.21 -4.87
C ILE A 367 9.86 -19.51 -3.74
N ASP A 368 9.61 -20.24 -2.65
CA ASP A 368 9.05 -19.68 -1.43
C ASP A 368 10.17 -18.99 -0.64
N LEU A 369 10.02 -17.72 -0.31
CA LEU A 369 11.10 -16.97 0.37
C LEU A 369 11.46 -17.57 1.74
N SER A 370 10.46 -18.14 2.44
CA SER A 370 10.66 -18.80 3.73
C SER A 370 11.51 -20.07 3.66
N SER A 371 11.74 -20.64 2.47
CA SER A 371 12.70 -21.75 2.31
C SER A 371 14.15 -21.28 2.25
N LEU A 372 14.39 -19.98 2.04
CA LEU A 372 15.72 -19.40 1.90
C LEU A 372 16.13 -18.57 3.12
N ALA A 373 15.19 -17.87 3.75
CA ALA A 373 15.49 -17.00 4.89
C ALA A 373 14.27 -16.75 5.79
N THR A 374 14.53 -16.30 7.02
CA THR A 374 13.50 -15.95 8.00
C THR A 374 12.76 -14.69 7.57
N LEU A 375 11.43 -14.76 7.52
CA LEU A 375 10.57 -13.63 7.21
C LEU A 375 10.44 -12.68 8.41
N ARG A 376 10.41 -11.39 8.11
CA ARG A 376 10.20 -10.33 9.09
C ARG A 376 8.80 -10.40 9.68
N ARG A 377 8.70 -10.44 11.00
CA ARG A 377 7.41 -10.54 11.72
C ARG A 377 6.82 -9.20 12.12
N GLN A 378 7.64 -8.15 12.16
CA GLN A 378 7.22 -6.82 12.60
C GLN A 378 7.83 -5.76 11.71
N TYR A 379 6.96 -4.96 11.12
CA TYR A 379 7.35 -3.81 10.32
C TYR A 379 7.32 -2.55 11.19
N PRO A 380 8.16 -1.54 10.87
CA PRO A 380 8.08 -0.26 11.56
C PRO A 380 6.67 0.30 11.39
N PRO A 381 6.10 0.98 12.41
CA PRO A 381 4.80 1.61 12.28
C PRO A 381 4.86 2.64 11.14
N SER A 382 4.18 2.34 10.04
CA SER A 382 3.89 3.35 9.02
C SER A 382 2.82 4.29 9.55
N GLY A 383 2.84 5.57 9.14
CA GLY A 383 1.91 6.60 9.63
C GLY A 383 0.42 6.23 9.54
N ASP A 384 0.08 5.25 8.70
CA ASP A 384 -1.28 4.77 8.45
C ASP A 384 -1.59 3.42 9.13
N GLY A 385 -0.75 2.95 10.04
CA GLY A 385 -1.08 1.82 10.92
C GLY A 385 -0.92 0.42 10.33
N PHE A 386 -0.15 0.22 9.25
CA PHE A 386 0.27 -1.14 8.88
C PHE A 386 1.38 -1.59 9.85
N SER A 387 1.04 -2.51 10.75
CA SER A 387 1.94 -3.25 11.64
C SER A 387 2.07 -4.73 11.26
N GLY A 388 1.41 -5.16 10.17
CA GLY A 388 1.20 -6.56 9.83
C GLY A 388 2.43 -7.24 9.23
N ALA A 389 2.54 -8.55 9.42
CA ALA A 389 3.55 -9.38 8.76
C ALA A 389 3.05 -9.91 7.41
N PHE A 390 3.92 -10.53 6.62
CA PHE A 390 3.50 -11.43 5.55
C PHE A 390 3.75 -12.87 6.01
N ARG A 391 2.72 -13.71 5.91
CA ARG A 391 2.80 -15.12 6.29
C ARG A 391 3.36 -16.00 5.17
N TYR A 392 3.19 -15.57 3.93
CA TYR A 392 3.63 -16.29 2.74
C TYR A 392 4.11 -15.32 1.67
N ILE A 393 5.23 -15.67 1.04
CA ILE A 393 5.88 -14.89 -0.01
C ILE A 393 6.46 -15.88 -1.02
N ARG A 394 5.96 -15.84 -2.25
CA ARG A 394 6.53 -16.55 -3.39
C ARG A 394 7.17 -15.55 -4.34
N ILE A 395 8.38 -15.88 -4.77
CA ILE A 395 9.14 -15.13 -5.78
C ILE A 395 9.14 -15.95 -7.06
N GLN A 396 8.89 -15.29 -8.18
CA GLN A 396 8.94 -15.86 -9.52
C GLN A 396 9.85 -15.01 -10.41
N ARG A 397 10.60 -15.66 -11.30
CA ARG A 397 11.47 -14.98 -12.27
C ARG A 397 10.77 -14.83 -13.60
N GLY A 398 10.59 -13.61 -14.09
CA GLY A 398 10.00 -13.31 -15.40
C GLY A 398 9.08 -12.09 -15.42
N ALA A 399 8.90 -11.53 -16.61
CA ALA A 399 7.97 -10.41 -16.85
C ALA A 399 6.54 -10.86 -17.12
N THR A 400 6.39 -12.01 -17.77
CA THR A 400 5.13 -12.55 -18.26
C THR A 400 5.10 -14.06 -18.02
N PHE A 401 3.93 -14.59 -17.69
CA PHE A 401 3.73 -16.02 -17.45
C PHE A 401 2.56 -16.52 -18.30
N HIS A 402 2.57 -17.80 -18.63
CA HIS A 402 1.47 -18.43 -19.37
C HIS A 402 0.16 -18.27 -18.59
N ASP A 403 -0.93 -17.99 -19.30
CA ASP A 403 -2.28 -17.75 -18.75
C ASP A 403 -2.38 -16.69 -17.63
N SER A 404 -1.34 -15.89 -17.42
CA SER A 404 -1.34 -14.79 -16.45
C SER A 404 -1.57 -13.45 -17.16
N PRO A 405 -2.40 -12.56 -16.60
CA PRO A 405 -2.53 -11.21 -17.11
C PRO A 405 -1.20 -10.47 -16.98
N ALA A 406 -0.88 -9.63 -17.97
CA ALA A 406 0.36 -8.86 -17.99
C ALA A 406 0.12 -7.44 -18.53
N SER A 407 0.87 -6.45 -18.02
CA SER A 407 0.80 -5.10 -18.57
C SER A 407 1.60 -4.95 -19.88
N SER A 408 1.34 -3.89 -20.61
CA SER A 408 2.12 -3.52 -21.80
C SER A 408 3.59 -3.28 -21.47
N THR A 409 3.91 -2.79 -20.27
CA THR A 409 5.29 -2.67 -19.76
C THR A 409 5.93 -4.05 -19.61
N ALA A 410 5.20 -5.01 -19.03
CA ALA A 410 5.64 -6.40 -18.90
C ALA A 410 6.08 -6.99 -20.24
N ARG A 411 5.25 -6.81 -21.26
CA ARG A 411 5.47 -7.36 -22.61
C ARG A 411 6.70 -6.72 -23.28
N LYS A 412 7.01 -5.47 -22.97
CA LYS A 412 8.19 -4.76 -23.50
C LYS A 412 9.51 -5.28 -22.94
N PHE A 413 9.55 -5.84 -21.74
CA PHE A 413 10.79 -6.42 -21.18
C PHE A 413 11.41 -7.48 -22.09
N SER A 414 10.60 -8.27 -22.80
CA SER A 414 11.11 -9.26 -23.77
C SER A 414 11.93 -8.66 -24.92
N SER A 415 11.76 -7.36 -25.19
CA SER A 415 12.49 -6.61 -26.22
C SER A 415 13.64 -5.77 -25.68
N MET A 416 13.86 -5.75 -24.36
CA MET A 416 14.89 -4.97 -23.70
C MET A 416 16.12 -5.84 -23.42
N ASN A 417 17.04 -5.91 -24.39
CA ASN A 417 18.22 -6.79 -24.32
C ASN A 417 19.20 -6.46 -23.17
N GLU A 418 19.17 -5.24 -22.65
CA GLU A 418 20.07 -4.77 -21.58
C GLU A 418 19.46 -4.96 -20.19
N GLU A 419 18.16 -5.29 -20.10
CA GLU A 419 17.46 -5.43 -18.84
C GLU A 419 17.48 -6.88 -18.36
N VAL A 420 17.74 -7.04 -17.07
CA VAL A 420 17.65 -8.33 -16.40
C VAL A 420 16.17 -8.77 -16.38
N PRO A 421 15.84 -10.06 -16.60
CA PRO A 421 14.46 -10.51 -16.50
C PRO A 421 13.84 -10.06 -15.17
N PRO A 422 12.69 -9.38 -15.15
CA PRO A 422 12.16 -8.82 -13.93
C PRO A 422 11.59 -9.91 -13.02
N TRP A 423 11.10 -9.50 -11.86
CA TRP A 423 10.58 -10.37 -10.82
C TRP A 423 9.07 -10.25 -10.69
N MET A 424 8.46 -11.30 -10.16
CA MET A 424 7.09 -11.29 -9.68
C MET A 424 7.05 -11.77 -8.23
N LEU A 425 6.31 -11.06 -7.39
CA LEU A 425 6.09 -11.42 -5.99
C LEU A 425 4.61 -11.66 -5.77
N THR A 426 4.30 -12.79 -5.13
CA THR A 426 2.97 -13.06 -4.57
C THR A 426 3.09 -13.10 -3.05
N LEU A 427 2.37 -12.25 -2.34
CA LEU A 427 2.43 -12.12 -0.90
C LEU A 427 1.04 -12.28 -0.27
N VAL A 428 0.97 -13.00 0.85
CA VAL A 428 -0.25 -13.11 1.66
C VAL A 428 0.02 -12.42 2.99
N PRO A 429 -0.71 -11.33 3.30
CA PRO A 429 -0.64 -10.69 4.62
C PRO A 429 -1.03 -11.67 5.74
N ALA A 430 -0.40 -11.53 6.91
CA ALA A 430 -0.62 -12.39 8.07
C ALA A 430 -2.01 -12.22 8.69
#